data_AF-A0A538NVV4-F1
#
_entry.id   AF-A0A538NVV4-F1
#
_cell.length_a   1.000
_cell.length_b   1.000
_cell.length_c   1.000
_cell.angle_alpha   90.00
_cell.angle_beta   90.00
_cell.angle_gamma   90.00
#
_symmetry.space_group_name_H-M   'P 1'
#
loop_
_entity.id
_entity.type
_entity.pdbx_description
1 polymer ?
#
loop_
_entity_poly.entity_id
_entity_poly.type
_entity_poly.pdbx_seq_one_letter_code
_entity_poly.pdbx_strand_id
1 'polypeptide(L)'
;FLGLTVGCIQHDQEPDIRREQYAMDITYGTNSEFGFDYLRDNGMATTREQQVQRGYHYAIVDEVDSILIDEARTPLIISGPATISTHQYDKWKPLIEQLVRKQTMLCNRIASEAVELFDRLDPEKTPTFTPNEPIGVTVSPEVRKLAAELRVHLTEV
;
A
#
# COMPACT_ATOMS: atom_id res chain seq x y z
N PHE A 1 -39.23 -13.02 32.32
CA PHE A 1 -38.20 -13.07 31.26
C PHE A 1 -37.09 -14.02 31.70
N LEU A 2 -36.20 -14.49 30.80
CA LEU A 2 -35.24 -15.59 31.05
C LEU A 2 -34.04 -15.25 31.97
N GLY A 3 -34.00 -14.05 32.57
CA GLY A 3 -32.95 -13.66 33.52
C GLY A 3 -31.60 -13.28 32.91
N LEU A 4 -31.50 -13.19 31.58
CA LEU A 4 -30.31 -12.74 30.87
C LEU A 4 -30.24 -11.23 30.78
N THR A 5 -29.03 -10.71 30.87
CA THR A 5 -28.70 -9.30 30.67
C THR A 5 -28.32 -9.02 29.22
N VAL A 6 -28.73 -7.86 28.71
CA VAL A 6 -28.49 -7.47 27.31
C VAL A 6 -27.90 -6.08 27.28
N GLY A 7 -26.75 -5.95 26.64
CA GLY A 7 -26.08 -4.69 26.39
C GLY A 7 -26.11 -4.29 24.91
N CYS A 8 -25.89 -3.02 24.64
CA CYS A 8 -25.81 -2.46 23.29
C CYS A 8 -24.69 -1.41 23.21
N ILE A 9 -23.73 -1.66 22.33
CA ILE A 9 -22.64 -0.75 22.02
C ILE A 9 -23.13 0.27 21.00
N GLN A 10 -22.95 1.54 21.34
CA GLN A 10 -23.33 2.67 20.50
C GLN A 10 -22.14 3.61 20.30
N HIS A 11 -22.24 4.41 19.25
CA HIS A 11 -21.28 5.46 18.99
C HIS A 11 -21.18 6.44 20.17
N ASP A 12 -19.99 7.00 20.40
CA ASP A 12 -19.70 7.99 21.45
C ASP A 12 -20.01 7.59 22.91
N GLN A 13 -20.15 6.29 23.20
CA GLN A 13 -20.18 5.83 24.59
C GLN A 13 -18.81 5.96 25.25
N GLU A 14 -18.81 6.54 26.45
CA GLU A 14 -17.64 6.57 27.33
C GLU A 14 -17.13 5.14 27.63
N PRO A 15 -15.81 4.94 27.84
CA PRO A 15 -15.23 3.62 28.07
C PRO A 15 -15.86 2.86 29.23
N ASP A 16 -16.26 3.56 30.30
CA ASP A 16 -16.87 2.93 31.47
C ASP A 16 -18.25 2.34 31.14
N ILE A 17 -19.05 3.07 30.36
CA ILE A 17 -20.35 2.60 29.86
C ILE A 17 -20.14 1.39 28.95
N ARG A 18 -19.19 1.47 28.02
CA ARG A 18 -18.89 0.34 27.12
C ARG A 18 -18.51 -0.92 27.90
N ARG A 19 -17.70 -0.78 28.95
CA ARG A 19 -17.29 -1.90 29.81
C ARG A 19 -18.50 -2.56 30.48
N GLU A 20 -19.46 -1.77 30.96
CA GLU A 20 -20.73 -2.29 31.50
C GLU A 20 -21.53 -3.03 30.42
N GLN A 21 -21.59 -2.51 29.18
CA GLN A 21 -22.31 -3.15 28.07
C GLN A 21 -21.66 -4.48 27.64
N TYR A 22 -20.33 -4.56 27.62
CA TYR A 22 -19.58 -5.79 27.32
C TYR A 22 -19.63 -6.82 28.46
N ALA A 23 -19.97 -6.39 29.68
CA ALA A 23 -20.14 -7.28 30.84
C ALA A 23 -21.49 -8.01 30.85
N MET A 24 -22.45 -7.59 30.02
CA MET A 24 -23.74 -8.25 29.86
C MET A 24 -23.59 -9.64 29.21
N ASP A 25 -24.58 -10.51 29.41
CA ASP A 25 -24.57 -11.86 28.84
C ASP A 25 -24.54 -11.83 27.31
N ILE A 26 -25.35 -10.94 26.72
CA ILE A 26 -25.47 -10.71 25.28
C ILE A 26 -25.19 -9.24 24.99
N THR A 27 -24.31 -8.95 24.04
CA THR A 27 -23.98 -7.59 23.63
C THR A 27 -24.25 -7.41 22.15
N TYR A 28 -25.12 -6.46 21.80
CA TYR A 28 -25.36 -6.02 20.42
C TYR A 28 -24.45 -4.84 20.07
N GLY A 29 -24.16 -4.67 18.78
CA GLY A 29 -23.34 -3.58 18.28
C GLY A 29 -23.09 -3.74 16.78
N THR A 30 -22.49 -2.73 16.18
CA THR A 30 -22.07 -2.79 14.77
C THR A 30 -20.66 -3.38 14.67
N ASN A 31 -20.32 -3.91 13.51
CA ASN A 31 -18.97 -4.43 13.22
C ASN A 31 -17.88 -3.38 13.47
N SER A 32 -18.13 -2.12 13.10
CA SER A 32 -17.20 -1.01 13.24
C SER A 32 -16.92 -0.70 14.70
N GLU A 33 -17.94 -0.69 15.56
CA GLU A 33 -17.77 -0.42 16.98
C GLU A 33 -16.97 -1.53 17.67
N PHE A 34 -17.29 -2.80 17.41
CA PHE A 34 -16.51 -3.93 17.93
C PHE A 34 -15.06 -3.90 17.44
N GLY A 35 -14.84 -3.59 16.16
CA GLY A 35 -13.51 -3.54 15.59
C GLY A 35 -12.68 -2.35 16.11
N PHE A 36 -13.27 -1.18 16.29
CA PHE A 36 -12.55 -0.05 16.88
C PHE A 36 -12.28 -0.21 18.37
N ASP A 37 -13.20 -0.82 19.15
CA ASP A 37 -12.93 -1.17 20.54
C ASP A 37 -11.77 -2.17 20.65
N TYR A 38 -11.71 -3.16 19.76
CA TYR A 38 -10.57 -4.07 19.65
C TYR A 38 -9.26 -3.31 19.41
N LEU A 39 -9.25 -2.37 18.46
CA LEU A 39 -8.06 -1.59 18.13
C LEU A 39 -7.65 -0.66 19.29
N ARG A 40 -8.60 -0.05 20.00
CA ARG A 40 -8.33 0.76 21.19
C ARG A 40 -7.73 -0.08 22.31
N ASP A 41 -8.29 -1.26 22.57
CA ASP A 41 -7.85 -2.17 23.63
C ASP A 41 -6.43 -2.73 23.40
N ASN A 42 -6.00 -2.87 22.14
CA ASN A 42 -4.68 -3.43 21.80
C ASN A 42 -3.64 -2.37 21.39
N GLY A 43 -4.07 -1.19 20.93
CA GLY A 43 -3.19 -0.13 20.43
C GLY A 43 -3.06 1.09 21.33
N MET A 44 -4.02 1.32 22.25
CA MET A 44 -4.09 2.55 23.05
C MET A 44 -4.20 2.30 24.56
N ALA A 45 -4.81 1.19 24.99
CA ALA A 45 -4.88 0.86 26.41
C ALA A 45 -3.47 0.55 26.97
N THR A 46 -3.11 1.21 28.08
CA THR A 46 -1.81 1.01 28.75
C THR A 46 -1.87 -0.11 29.79
N THR A 47 -3.07 -0.40 30.29
CA THR A 47 -3.32 -1.40 31.33
C THR A 47 -4.51 -2.26 30.97
N ARG A 48 -4.61 -3.46 31.57
CA ARG A 48 -5.71 -4.39 31.30
C ARG A 48 -7.05 -3.81 31.77
N GLU A 49 -7.03 -3.04 32.85
CA GLU A 49 -8.20 -2.43 33.46
C GLU A 49 -8.82 -1.35 32.56
N GLN A 50 -8.03 -0.77 31.64
CA GLN A 50 -8.50 0.19 30.65
C GLN A 50 -9.21 -0.47 29.46
N GLN A 51 -9.03 -1.78 29.26
CA GLN A 51 -9.71 -2.49 28.18
C GLN A 51 -11.22 -2.54 28.45
N VAL A 52 -12.01 -2.34 27.40
CA VAL A 52 -13.48 -2.37 27.49
C VAL A 52 -14.03 -3.74 27.11
N GLN A 53 -13.36 -4.44 26.19
CA GLN A 53 -13.76 -5.78 25.79
C GLN A 53 -13.23 -6.83 26.76
N ARG A 54 -13.97 -7.93 26.86
CA ARG A 54 -13.60 -9.09 27.70
C ARG A 54 -12.77 -10.12 26.93
N GLY A 55 -13.37 -10.72 25.91
CA GLY A 55 -12.85 -11.84 25.13
C GLY A 55 -13.83 -12.25 24.03
N TYR A 56 -13.34 -12.97 23.03
CA TYR A 56 -14.08 -13.30 21.81
C TYR A 56 -14.64 -14.72 21.90
N HIS A 57 -15.79 -14.88 22.57
CA HIS A 57 -16.37 -16.20 22.82
C HIS A 57 -17.20 -16.71 21.65
N TYR A 58 -18.14 -15.91 21.18
CA TYR A 58 -19.04 -16.25 20.10
C TYR A 58 -19.63 -14.98 19.50
N ALA A 59 -19.85 -14.98 18.19
CA ALA A 59 -20.48 -13.87 17.48
C ALA A 59 -21.52 -14.42 16.51
N ILE A 60 -22.70 -13.80 16.50
CA ILE A 60 -23.70 -14.00 15.46
C ILE A 60 -23.66 -12.73 14.62
N VAL A 61 -23.41 -12.90 13.33
CA VAL A 61 -23.33 -11.79 12.39
C VAL A 61 -24.59 -11.81 11.55
N ASP A 62 -25.38 -10.74 11.69
CA ASP A 62 -26.47 -10.45 10.77
C ASP A 62 -25.90 -9.80 9.50
N GLU A 63 -26.55 -9.99 8.34
CA GLU A 63 -26.06 -9.50 7.04
C GLU A 63 -24.61 -9.91 6.72
N VAL A 64 -24.33 -11.21 6.87
CA VAL A 64 -22.98 -11.78 6.82
C VAL A 64 -22.23 -11.53 5.50
N ASP A 65 -22.94 -11.46 4.38
CA ASP A 65 -22.37 -11.17 3.07
C ASP A 65 -21.85 -9.73 3.00
N SER A 66 -22.65 -8.77 3.45
CA SER A 66 -22.26 -7.36 3.51
C SER A 66 -21.05 -7.15 4.43
N ILE A 67 -21.04 -7.78 5.61
CA ILE A 67 -19.96 -7.58 6.60
C ILE A 67 -18.68 -8.33 6.24
N LEU A 68 -18.76 -9.63 5.91
CA LEU A 68 -17.56 -10.47 5.74
C LEU A 68 -17.04 -10.50 4.30
N ILE A 69 -17.80 -10.01 3.31
CA ILE A 69 -17.34 -9.94 1.91
C ILE A 69 -17.10 -8.50 1.51
N ASP A 70 -18.12 -7.64 1.60
CA ASP A 70 -18.03 -6.30 1.03
C ASP A 70 -17.18 -5.37 1.89
N GLU A 71 -17.49 -5.30 3.19
CA GLU A 71 -16.81 -4.41 4.14
C GLU A 71 -15.44 -4.92 4.59
N ALA A 72 -15.18 -6.24 4.51
CA ALA A 72 -13.90 -6.83 4.86
C ALA A 72 -12.70 -6.29 4.06
N ARG A 73 -12.95 -5.62 2.92
CA ARG A 73 -11.91 -4.95 2.12
C ARG A 73 -11.47 -3.60 2.68
N THR A 74 -12.27 -2.99 3.55
CA THR A 74 -12.00 -1.68 4.13
C THR A 74 -11.39 -1.86 5.52
N PRO A 75 -10.08 -1.59 5.70
CA PRO A 75 -9.47 -1.74 7.02
C PRO A 75 -9.99 -0.69 8.00
N LEU A 76 -10.18 -1.09 9.26
CA LEU A 76 -10.44 -0.17 10.35
C LEU A 76 -9.12 0.46 10.82
N ILE A 77 -9.04 1.80 10.79
CA ILE A 77 -7.81 2.55 11.07
C ILE A 77 -8.09 3.60 12.15
N ILE A 78 -7.26 3.61 13.20
CA ILE A 78 -7.19 4.71 14.16
C ILE A 78 -5.95 5.55 13.81
N SER A 79 -6.17 6.73 13.24
CA SER A 79 -5.10 7.70 12.99
C SER A 79 -4.99 8.67 14.16
N GLY A 80 -3.82 8.75 14.79
CA GLY A 80 -3.48 9.79 15.75
C GLY A 80 -2.63 10.90 15.13
N PRO A 81 -2.52 12.08 15.78
CA PRO A 81 -1.56 13.09 15.38
C PRO A 81 -0.16 12.48 15.45
N ALA A 82 0.45 12.28 14.30
CA ALA A 82 1.80 11.75 14.24
C ALA A 82 2.77 12.88 14.59
N THR A 83 3.61 12.68 15.61
CA THR A 83 4.77 13.54 15.87
C THR A 83 5.83 13.29 14.80
N ILE A 84 5.50 13.58 13.54
CA ILE A 84 6.41 13.33 12.43
C ILE A 84 7.47 14.42 12.48
N SER A 85 8.66 14.08 12.93
CA SER A 85 9.85 14.82 12.54
C SER A 85 10.04 14.57 11.04
N THR A 86 9.67 15.53 10.18
CA THR A 86 9.88 15.47 8.72
C THR A 86 11.36 15.35 8.33
N HIS A 87 12.24 15.50 9.32
CA HIS A 87 13.69 15.39 9.23
C HIS A 87 14.24 14.28 8.33
N GLN A 88 13.65 13.08 8.30
CA GLN A 88 14.19 12.01 7.45
C GLN A 88 13.93 12.27 5.96
N TYR A 89 12.70 12.67 5.59
CA TYR A 89 12.39 13.01 4.20
C TYR A 89 13.25 14.19 3.73
N ASP A 90 13.33 15.23 4.57
CA ASP A 90 14.12 16.43 4.27
C ASP A 90 15.62 16.13 4.17
N LYS A 91 16.12 15.18 4.96
CA LYS A 91 17.52 14.72 4.93
C LYS A 91 17.85 13.95 3.65
N TRP A 92 16.98 13.04 3.23
CA TRP A 92 17.29 12.12 2.13
C TRP A 92 16.93 12.67 0.75
N LYS A 93 15.92 13.54 0.66
CA LYS A 93 15.44 14.10 -0.61
C LYS A 93 16.56 14.69 -1.48
N PRO A 94 17.46 15.55 -0.97
CA PRO A 94 18.51 16.14 -1.82
C PRO A 94 19.49 15.11 -2.38
N LEU A 95 19.84 14.07 -1.59
CA LEU A 95 20.75 13.01 -2.01
C LEU A 95 20.14 12.15 -3.13
N ILE A 96 18.85 11.81 -2.98
CA ILE A 96 18.11 11.05 -3.97
C ILE A 96 17.96 11.86 -5.26
N GLU A 97 17.62 13.16 -5.18
CA GLU A 97 17.51 14.04 -6.35
C GLU A 97 18.84 14.14 -7.11
N GLN A 98 19.97 14.25 -6.40
CA GLN A 98 21.29 14.26 -7.04
C GLN A 98 21.62 12.95 -7.74
N LEU A 99 21.29 11.81 -7.11
CA LEU A 99 21.50 10.49 -7.71
C LEU A 99 20.71 10.35 -9.01
N VAL A 100 19.42 10.71 -8.98
CA VAL A 100 18.54 10.68 -10.17
C VAL A 100 19.11 11.57 -11.28
N ARG A 101 19.52 12.80 -10.97
CA ARG A 101 20.13 13.71 -11.98
C ARG A 101 21.37 13.11 -12.63
N LYS A 102 22.28 12.52 -11.85
CA LYS A 102 23.48 11.87 -12.37
C LYS A 102 23.15 10.68 -13.27
N GLN A 103 22.18 9.86 -12.88
CA GLN A 103 21.71 8.74 -13.68
C GLN A 103 21.10 9.21 -15.00
N THR A 104 20.26 10.25 -14.99
CA THR A 104 19.67 10.83 -16.21
C THR A 104 20.75 11.35 -17.17
N MET A 105 21.74 12.08 -16.67
CA MET A 105 22.85 12.57 -17.50
C MET A 105 23.64 11.41 -18.13
N LEU A 106 23.89 10.35 -17.36
CA LEU A 106 24.59 9.17 -17.85
C LEU A 106 23.81 8.47 -18.96
N CYS A 107 22.51 8.23 -18.76
CA CYS A 107 21.64 7.60 -19.76
C CYS A 107 21.58 8.44 -21.05
N ASN A 108 21.40 9.76 -20.93
CA ASN A 108 21.35 10.65 -22.09
C ASN A 108 22.66 10.62 -22.88
N ARG A 109 23.81 10.63 -22.18
CA ARG A 109 25.12 10.55 -22.82
C ARG A 109 25.29 9.23 -23.59
N ILE A 110 25.00 8.10 -22.95
CA ILE A 110 25.09 6.77 -23.59
C ILE A 110 24.17 6.69 -24.80
N ALA A 111 22.94 7.23 -24.70
CA ALA A 111 22.00 7.26 -25.81
C ALA A 111 22.53 8.08 -26.99
N SER A 112 23.08 9.28 -26.75
CA SER A 112 23.69 10.11 -27.79
C SER A 112 24.90 9.43 -28.44
N GLU A 113 25.79 8.83 -27.64
CA GLU A 113 26.95 8.06 -28.15
C GLU A 113 26.50 6.88 -29.03
N ALA A 114 25.43 6.18 -28.64
CA ALA A 114 24.88 5.07 -29.42
C ALA A 114 24.29 5.55 -30.76
N VAL A 115 23.61 6.70 -30.78
CA VAL A 115 23.09 7.31 -32.02
C VAL A 115 24.22 7.73 -32.95
N GLU A 116 25.25 8.43 -32.43
CA GLU A 116 26.40 8.82 -33.25
C GLU A 116 27.15 7.62 -33.84
N LEU A 117 27.30 6.54 -33.07
CA LEU A 117 27.92 5.31 -33.55
C LEU A 117 27.04 4.64 -34.61
N PHE A 118 25.71 4.65 -34.43
CA PHE A 118 24.77 4.11 -35.40
C PHE A 118 24.86 4.84 -36.75
N ASP A 119 24.89 6.17 -36.73
CA ASP A 119 24.96 7.00 -37.94
C ASP A 119 26.29 6.85 -38.71
N ARG A 120 27.37 6.43 -38.02
CA ARG A 120 28.69 6.19 -38.63
C ARG A 120 28.85 4.78 -39.21
N LEU A 121 27.87 3.88 -39.02
CA LEU A 121 27.93 2.52 -39.54
C LEU A 121 27.49 2.48 -41.01
N ASP A 122 28.32 1.84 -41.83
CA ASP A 122 28.04 1.59 -43.24
C ASP A 122 26.96 0.48 -43.35
N PRO A 123 25.79 0.74 -43.98
CA PRO A 123 24.67 -0.21 -43.97
C PRO A 123 25.02 -1.59 -44.57
N GLU A 124 26.04 -1.67 -45.43
CA GLU A 124 26.50 -2.96 -46.02
C GLU A 124 27.43 -3.78 -45.10
N LYS A 125 28.01 -3.20 -44.04
CA LYS A 125 28.93 -3.89 -43.12
C LYS A 125 28.34 -4.12 -41.72
N THR A 126 27.09 -3.72 -41.50
CA THR A 126 26.45 -3.81 -40.18
C THR A 126 26.01 -5.26 -39.92
N PRO A 127 26.59 -5.99 -38.94
CA PRO A 127 26.10 -7.31 -38.59
C PRO A 127 24.66 -7.18 -38.09
N THR A 128 23.76 -7.97 -38.64
CA THR A 128 22.37 -8.02 -38.20
C THR A 128 22.35 -8.45 -36.73
N PHE A 129 21.98 -7.55 -35.81
CA PHE A 129 21.78 -7.90 -34.41
C PHE A 129 20.57 -8.83 -34.33
N THR A 130 20.82 -10.13 -34.31
CA THR A 130 19.87 -11.12 -33.82
C THR A 130 20.02 -11.13 -32.30
N PRO A 131 18.99 -10.70 -31.53
CA PRO A 131 19.06 -10.80 -30.09
C PRO A 131 19.21 -12.29 -29.73
N ASN A 132 20.40 -12.70 -29.28
CA ASN A 132 20.53 -13.99 -28.63
C ASN A 132 19.62 -13.97 -27.40
N GLU A 133 18.88 -15.06 -27.21
CA GLU A 133 17.93 -15.27 -26.14
C GLU A 133 18.48 -14.88 -24.75
N PRO A 134 17.62 -14.42 -23.84
CA PRO A 134 17.99 -13.46 -22.82
C PRO A 134 18.76 -14.10 -21.66
N ILE A 135 19.93 -13.55 -21.35
CA ILE A 135 20.47 -13.61 -19.98
C ILE A 135 19.68 -12.59 -19.15
N GLY A 136 18.57 -13.04 -18.56
CA GLY A 136 18.02 -12.59 -17.27
C GLY A 136 17.67 -11.10 -17.06
N VAL A 137 17.75 -10.23 -18.06
CA VAL A 137 17.33 -8.83 -17.95
C VAL A 137 16.04 -8.64 -18.75
N THR A 138 14.92 -8.61 -18.04
CA THR A 138 13.61 -8.27 -18.61
C THR A 138 13.62 -6.79 -19.00
N VAL A 139 13.99 -6.51 -20.25
CA VAL A 139 13.88 -5.16 -20.83
C VAL A 139 12.41 -4.77 -20.82
N SER A 140 12.09 -3.66 -20.15
CA SER A 140 10.72 -3.11 -20.05
C SER A 140 10.07 -3.00 -21.44
N PRO A 141 8.76 -3.31 -21.58
CA PRO A 141 8.00 -3.09 -22.81
C PRO A 141 8.17 -1.67 -23.38
N GLU A 142 8.38 -0.67 -22.53
CA GLU A 142 8.57 0.73 -22.96
C GLU A 142 9.89 0.92 -23.71
N VAL A 143 10.96 0.23 -23.28
CA VAL A 143 12.28 0.29 -23.93
C VAL A 143 12.26 -0.47 -25.26
N ARG A 144 11.51 -1.58 -25.34
CA ARG A 144 11.27 -2.28 -26.62
C ARG A 144 10.46 -1.42 -27.59
N LYS A 145 9.45 -0.71 -27.08
CA LYS A 145 8.64 0.21 -27.88
C LYS A 145 9.48 1.36 -28.41
N LEU A 146 10.34 1.96 -27.57
CA LEU A 146 11.25 3.03 -27.97
C LEU A 146 12.27 2.55 -29.03
N ALA A 147 12.83 1.34 -28.87
CA ALA A 147 13.72 0.75 -29.86
C ALA A 147 13.02 0.43 -31.19
N ALA A 148 11.74 0.05 -31.15
CA ALA A 148 10.93 -0.17 -32.35
C ALA A 148 10.53 1.15 -33.03
N GLU A 149 10.17 2.18 -32.26
CA GLU A 149 9.83 3.52 -32.76
C GLU A 149 11.05 4.20 -33.42
N LEU A 150 12.23 4.09 -32.82
CA LEU A 150 13.49 4.54 -33.43
C LEU A 150 13.79 3.81 -34.75
N ARG A 151 13.44 2.52 -34.85
CA ARG A 151 13.65 1.71 -36.05
C ARG A 151 12.72 2.09 -37.21
N VAL A 152 11.49 2.53 -36.93
CA VAL A 152 10.53 2.95 -37.96
C VAL A 152 10.91 4.31 -38.55
N HIS A 153 11.36 5.26 -37.73
CA HIS A 153 11.76 6.60 -38.21
C HIS A 153 13.05 6.60 -39.06
N LEU A 154 13.88 5.57 -38.97
CA LEU A 154 15.11 5.44 -39.76
C LEU A 154 14.92 4.75 -41.12
N THR A 155 13.71 4.28 -41.44
CA THR A 155 13.39 3.61 -42.73
C THR A 155 12.49 4.44 -43.66
N GLU A 156 12.02 5.61 -43.24
CA GLU A 156 11.14 6.49 -44.05
C GLU A 156 11.79 7.83 -44.45
N VAL A 157 13.13 7.92 -44.42
CA VAL A 157 13.92 8.99 -45.07
C VAL A 157 14.93 8.34 -46.01
#